data_AF-A0A975HTE5-F1
#
_entry.id   AF-A0A975HTE5-F1
#
_cell.length_a   1.000
_cell.length_b   1.000
_cell.length_c   1.000
_cell.angle_alpha   90.00
_cell.angle_beta   90.00
_cell.angle_gamma   90.00
#
_symmetry.space_group_name_H-M   'P 1'
#
loop_
_entity.id
_entity.type
_entity.pdbx_description
1 polymer ?
#
loop_
_entity_poly.entity_id
_entity_poly.type
_entity_poly.pdbx_seq_one_letter_code
_entity_poly.pdbx_strand_id
1 'polypeptide(L)'
;MTNTPAPRSAPSTGSAPPALLFLTPHGVPRQDRPATGEVAYVRDPQGAWRPWHGDLLYEIEDECVRLHDAFASALFGDIRRYHELLPAIPQFIPEAGLNSESSLSRESFEKFVGALRDMPFLNELLYLYDCRKLVSGIQECTKEVTFLVGEFYRTLNLDDLFLPSVQEPDGVRWMTSPVVTSLTATLNVIYIRLHSLLDYTTKLVHEIEHLRADFTSYPKLSSSSIQFGDRRRTGWGEASGTLFEPGEPITEIELVRNLVIHDGLLDDMPKAYKVVQHGQALEKFVLMPDRTGGRLDRYKNRTLFYSREDKINLRLPNLVAAFQAKQLVTLQRALARLVEVGNERHKPAAAEPPQGP
;
A
#
# COMPACT_ATOMS: atom_id res chain seq x y z
N MET A 1 -19.94 -66.06 25.69
CA MET A 1 -20.32 -64.65 25.48
C MET A 1 -19.09 -63.91 24.98
N THR A 2 -18.95 -63.77 23.67
CA THR A 2 -17.80 -63.12 23.03
C THR A 2 -18.34 -62.39 21.80
N ASN A 3 -18.60 -61.09 21.95
CA ASN A 3 -18.93 -60.19 20.85
C ASN A 3 -17.64 -59.48 20.43
N THR A 4 -17.10 -59.88 19.29
CA THR A 4 -16.03 -59.18 18.59
C THR A 4 -16.64 -58.04 17.76
N PRO A 5 -16.17 -56.79 17.87
CA PRO A 5 -16.67 -55.71 17.03
C PRO A 5 -16.06 -55.79 15.62
N ALA A 6 -16.90 -55.55 14.62
CA ALA A 6 -16.52 -55.47 13.20
C ALA A 6 -15.57 -54.28 12.93
N PRO A 7 -14.69 -54.38 11.93
CA PRO A 7 -13.75 -53.32 11.59
C PRO A 7 -14.48 -52.09 11.05
N ARG A 8 -14.12 -50.92 11.58
CA ARG A 8 -14.57 -49.61 11.09
C ARG A 8 -14.08 -49.42 9.65
N SER A 9 -15.01 -49.19 8.74
CA SER A 9 -14.72 -48.70 7.39
C SER A 9 -13.99 -47.36 7.49
N ALA A 10 -12.83 -47.27 6.83
CA ALA A 10 -12.15 -46.01 6.62
C ALA A 10 -13.05 -45.10 5.77
N PRO A 11 -13.14 -43.79 6.06
CA PRO A 11 -13.90 -42.88 5.23
C PRO A 11 -13.21 -42.76 3.86
N SER A 12 -13.90 -43.23 2.82
CA SER A 12 -13.59 -42.87 1.45
C SER A 12 -14.11 -41.46 1.19
N THR A 13 -13.24 -40.48 1.01
CA THR A 13 -13.54 -39.31 0.17
C THR A 13 -12.24 -38.66 -0.26
N GLY A 14 -11.64 -39.23 -1.30
CA GLY A 14 -10.88 -38.42 -2.26
C GLY A 14 -11.86 -37.50 -2.98
N SER A 15 -12.23 -36.38 -2.37
CA SER A 15 -12.77 -35.27 -3.14
C SER A 15 -11.59 -34.64 -3.87
N ALA A 16 -11.61 -34.64 -5.20
CA ALA A 16 -10.68 -33.81 -5.96
C ALA A 16 -10.71 -32.40 -5.37
N PRO A 17 -9.55 -31.74 -5.19
CA PRO A 17 -9.53 -30.36 -4.70
C PRO A 17 -10.46 -29.53 -5.59
N PRO A 18 -11.29 -28.64 -5.02
CA PRO A 18 -12.20 -27.82 -5.79
C PRO A 18 -11.42 -27.10 -6.89
N ALA A 19 -11.97 -27.09 -8.11
CA ALA A 19 -11.34 -26.44 -9.24
C ALA A 19 -11.02 -24.99 -8.87
N LEU A 20 -9.77 -24.57 -9.10
CA LEU A 20 -9.34 -23.20 -8.81
C LEU A 20 -10.15 -22.22 -9.65
N LEU A 21 -10.74 -21.23 -9.00
CA LEU A 21 -11.46 -20.14 -9.65
C LEU A 21 -10.52 -18.95 -9.84
N PHE A 22 -10.44 -18.46 -11.07
CA PHE A 22 -9.64 -17.29 -11.42
C PHE A 22 -10.57 -16.12 -11.77
N LEU A 23 -10.32 -14.96 -11.17
CA LEU A 23 -10.99 -13.73 -11.53
C LEU A 23 -10.20 -13.04 -12.64
N THR A 24 -10.90 -12.47 -13.60
CA THR A 24 -10.26 -11.84 -14.77
C THR A 24 -10.43 -10.32 -14.73
N PRO A 25 -9.53 -9.58 -15.40
CA PRO A 25 -9.73 -8.17 -15.66
C PRO A 25 -11.03 -7.86 -16.40
N HIS A 26 -11.57 -8.83 -17.16
CA HIS A 26 -12.82 -8.69 -17.92
C HIS A 26 -14.09 -8.88 -17.06
N GLY A 27 -13.97 -9.10 -15.75
CA GLY A 27 -15.13 -9.18 -14.87
C GLY A 27 -15.98 -10.43 -15.06
N VAL A 28 -15.43 -11.47 -15.69
CA VAL A 28 -16.05 -12.79 -15.81
C VAL A 28 -15.06 -13.84 -15.30
N PRO A 29 -15.40 -14.61 -14.26
CA PRO A 29 -14.48 -15.59 -13.70
C PRO A 29 -14.36 -16.82 -14.61
N ARG A 30 -13.24 -17.55 -14.49
CA ARG A 30 -12.95 -18.76 -15.25
C ARG A 30 -12.34 -19.85 -14.37
N GLN A 31 -12.43 -21.11 -14.81
CA GLN A 31 -11.90 -22.28 -14.07
C GLN A 31 -10.63 -22.86 -14.70
N ASP A 32 -10.36 -22.52 -15.95
CA ASP A 32 -9.16 -22.94 -16.63
C ASP A 32 -7.98 -22.04 -16.24
N ARG A 33 -6.79 -22.65 -16.20
CA ARG A 33 -5.59 -21.98 -15.73
C ARG A 33 -5.24 -20.81 -16.66
N PRO A 34 -4.95 -19.60 -16.12
CA PRO A 34 -4.52 -18.46 -16.92
C PRO A 34 -3.25 -18.79 -17.69
N ALA A 35 -3.13 -18.25 -18.91
CA ALA A 35 -1.92 -18.38 -19.71
C ALA A 35 -0.72 -17.69 -19.04
N THR A 36 0.50 -18.04 -19.45
CA THR A 36 1.71 -17.37 -18.94
C THR A 36 1.66 -15.87 -19.23
N GLY A 37 1.81 -15.05 -18.19
CA GLY A 37 1.73 -13.59 -18.28
C GLY A 37 0.30 -13.02 -18.32
N GLU A 38 -0.73 -13.86 -18.33
CA GLU A 38 -2.11 -13.40 -18.24
C GLU A 38 -2.40 -12.89 -16.81
N VAL A 39 -2.97 -11.71 -16.72
CA VAL A 39 -3.43 -11.14 -15.45
C VAL A 39 -4.67 -11.88 -15.00
N ALA A 40 -4.62 -12.45 -13.81
CA ALA A 40 -5.75 -13.07 -13.13
C ALA A 40 -5.57 -12.94 -11.63
N TYR A 41 -6.65 -13.17 -10.87
CA TYR A 41 -6.61 -13.19 -9.41
C TYR A 41 -7.09 -14.53 -8.89
N VAL A 42 -6.41 -15.05 -7.87
CA VAL A 42 -6.74 -16.30 -7.19
C VAL A 42 -6.95 -16.02 -5.71
N ARG A 43 -7.81 -16.83 -5.07
CA ARG A 43 -8.03 -16.73 -3.64
C ARG A 43 -6.92 -17.46 -2.89
N ASP A 44 -6.23 -16.75 -2.01
CA ASP A 44 -5.19 -17.32 -1.15
C ASP A 44 -5.79 -18.09 0.05
N PRO A 45 -4.99 -18.88 0.78
CA PRO A 45 -5.47 -19.62 1.95
C PRO A 45 -5.97 -18.75 3.12
N GLN A 46 -5.61 -17.45 3.14
CA GLN A 46 -6.08 -16.49 4.14
C GLN A 46 -7.42 -15.86 3.73
N GLY A 47 -7.91 -16.17 2.53
CA GLY A 47 -9.21 -15.76 2.02
C GLY A 47 -9.18 -14.49 1.17
N ALA A 48 -8.00 -13.89 0.93
CA ALA A 48 -7.85 -12.69 0.11
C ALA A 48 -7.67 -13.04 -1.37
N TRP A 49 -8.13 -12.15 -2.26
CA TRP A 49 -7.88 -12.27 -3.69
C TRP A 49 -6.55 -11.61 -4.04
N ARG A 50 -5.63 -12.38 -4.61
CA ARG A 50 -4.27 -11.93 -4.94
C ARG A 50 -4.00 -12.10 -6.43
N PRO A 51 -3.17 -11.24 -7.04
CA PRO A 51 -2.64 -11.48 -8.36
C PRO A 51 -2.05 -12.90 -8.46
N TRP A 52 -2.38 -13.60 -9.55
CA TRP A 52 -1.84 -14.92 -9.82
C TRP A 52 -0.32 -14.90 -10.03
N HIS A 53 0.20 -13.76 -10.51
CA HIS A 53 1.62 -13.46 -10.61
C HIS A 53 1.86 -11.97 -10.35
N GLY A 54 3.08 -11.63 -9.91
CA GLY A 54 3.68 -10.33 -10.19
C GLY A 54 3.22 -9.14 -9.35
N ASP A 55 2.67 -9.37 -8.14
CA ASP A 55 2.75 -8.32 -7.12
C ASP A 55 4.13 -8.32 -6.46
N LEU A 56 4.54 -7.16 -5.97
CA LEU A 56 5.82 -6.97 -5.27
C LEU A 56 5.60 -6.73 -3.77
N LEU A 57 4.50 -7.25 -3.21
CA LEU A 57 4.15 -6.97 -1.82
C LEU A 57 5.25 -7.46 -0.89
N TYR A 58 5.71 -8.70 -1.06
CA TYR A 58 6.72 -9.30 -0.17
C TYR A 58 8.08 -8.61 -0.28
N GLU A 59 8.49 -8.20 -1.47
CA GLU A 59 9.72 -7.45 -1.69
C GLU A 59 9.65 -6.07 -1.02
N ILE A 60 8.51 -5.39 -1.11
CA ILE A 60 8.28 -4.11 -0.42
C ILE A 60 8.29 -4.31 1.10
N GLU A 61 7.68 -5.39 1.60
CA GLU A 61 7.70 -5.72 3.03
C GLU A 61 9.12 -6.02 3.54
N ASP A 62 9.92 -6.76 2.79
CA ASP A 62 11.33 -7.04 3.14
C ASP A 62 12.13 -5.74 3.27
N GLU A 63 11.99 -4.81 2.32
CA GLU A 63 12.65 -3.50 2.40
C GLU A 63 12.16 -2.67 3.60
N CYS A 64 10.86 -2.74 3.94
CA CYS A 64 10.34 -2.10 5.15
C CYS A 64 10.95 -2.67 6.43
N VAL A 65 11.08 -4.00 6.55
CA VAL A 65 11.75 -4.65 7.68
C VAL A 65 13.19 -4.17 7.80
N ARG A 66 13.92 -4.14 6.67
CA ARG A 66 15.32 -3.66 6.63
C ARG A 66 15.42 -2.17 6.99
N LEU A 67 14.45 -1.34 6.62
CA LEU A 67 14.39 0.07 7.03
C LEU A 67 14.18 0.23 8.55
N HIS A 68 13.35 -0.62 9.17
CA HIS A 68 13.16 -0.60 10.63
C HIS A 68 14.46 -0.87 11.40
N ASP A 69 15.28 -1.79 10.90
CA ASP A 69 16.59 -2.12 11.47
C ASP A 69 17.65 -1.06 11.14
N ALA A 70 17.60 -0.51 9.93
CA ALA A 70 18.52 0.55 9.50
C ALA A 70 18.31 1.83 10.31
N PHE A 71 17.08 2.20 10.66
CA PHE A 71 16.84 3.35 11.55
C PHE A 71 17.45 3.13 12.95
N ALA A 72 17.26 1.93 13.52
CA ALA A 72 17.86 1.61 14.81
C ALA A 72 19.40 1.65 14.73
N SER A 73 19.97 1.05 13.67
CA SER A 73 21.42 1.11 13.42
C SER A 73 21.92 2.54 13.24
N ALA A 74 21.19 3.38 12.50
CA ALA A 74 21.57 4.76 12.23
C ALA A 74 21.48 5.67 13.47
N LEU A 75 20.68 5.31 14.48
CA LEU A 75 20.60 6.06 15.74
C LEU A 75 21.58 5.55 16.81
N PHE A 76 21.76 4.22 16.89
CA PHE A 76 22.52 3.58 17.97
C PHE A 76 23.93 3.10 17.56
N GLY A 77 24.26 3.20 16.27
CA GLY A 77 25.54 2.81 15.68
C GLY A 77 25.59 1.36 15.17
N ASP A 78 24.83 0.47 15.80
CA ASP A 78 24.68 -0.94 15.40
C ASP A 78 23.30 -1.44 15.87
N ILE A 79 22.63 -2.25 15.05
CA ILE A 79 21.39 -2.94 15.42
C ILE A 79 21.56 -3.81 16.68
N ARG A 80 22.75 -4.40 16.91
CA ARG A 80 23.05 -5.21 18.09
C ARG A 80 22.90 -4.41 19.38
N ARG A 81 23.38 -3.16 19.37
CA ARG A 81 23.26 -2.27 20.52
C ARG A 81 21.80 -1.97 20.83
N TYR A 82 20.97 -1.76 19.81
CA TYR A 82 19.53 -1.62 20.01
C TYR A 82 18.90 -2.90 20.61
N HIS A 83 19.29 -4.09 20.13
CA HIS A 83 18.80 -5.36 20.69
C HIS A 83 19.23 -5.58 22.15
N GLU A 84 20.41 -5.12 22.56
CA GLU A 84 20.86 -5.15 23.95
C GLU A 84 20.01 -4.23 24.86
N LEU A 85 19.53 -3.11 24.33
CA LEU A 85 18.65 -2.18 25.05
C LEU A 85 17.22 -2.71 25.18
N LEU A 86 16.75 -3.50 24.20
CA LEU A 86 15.35 -3.90 24.05
C LEU A 86 14.69 -4.47 25.33
N PRO A 87 15.33 -5.35 26.12
CA PRO A 87 14.73 -5.89 27.35
C PRO A 87 14.46 -4.83 28.44
N ALA A 88 15.13 -3.68 28.38
CA ALA A 88 15.02 -2.60 29.34
C ALA A 88 14.11 -1.45 28.87
N ILE A 89 13.58 -1.50 27.64
CA ILE A 89 12.70 -0.47 27.08
C ILE A 89 11.30 -0.62 27.70
N PRO A 90 10.77 0.38 28.43
CA PRO A 90 9.40 0.35 28.91
C PRO A 90 8.39 0.36 27.75
N GLN A 91 7.33 -0.43 27.85
CA GLN A 91 6.31 -0.61 26.80
C GLN A 91 5.65 0.69 26.31
N PHE A 92 5.56 1.72 27.15
CA PHE A 92 4.96 2.99 26.70
C PHE A 92 5.75 3.66 25.57
N ILE A 93 7.06 3.40 25.44
CA ILE A 93 7.91 3.97 24.40
C ILE A 93 7.49 3.47 22.99
N PRO A 94 7.37 2.15 22.72
CA PRO A 94 6.92 1.65 21.42
C PRO A 94 5.42 1.78 21.14
N GLU A 95 4.57 1.94 22.16
CA GLU A 95 3.11 1.75 22.01
C GLU A 95 2.30 3.05 22.19
N ALA A 96 2.62 3.85 23.20
CA ALA A 96 1.78 4.98 23.61
C ALA A 96 1.72 6.07 22.54
N GLY A 97 0.51 6.43 22.11
CA GLY A 97 0.29 7.43 21.06
C GLY A 97 0.59 6.94 19.63
N LEU A 98 1.04 5.70 19.46
CA LEU A 98 1.38 5.11 18.15
C LEU A 98 0.39 4.05 17.68
N ASN A 99 -0.17 3.28 18.62
CA ASN A 99 -1.15 2.23 18.32
C ASN A 99 -2.09 1.96 19.50
N SER A 100 -3.04 1.03 19.31
CA SER A 100 -4.08 0.68 20.28
C SER A 100 -3.63 -0.21 21.43
N GLU A 101 -2.39 -0.70 21.42
CA GLU A 101 -1.87 -1.59 22.48
C GLU A 101 -1.57 -0.84 23.78
N SER A 102 -1.54 0.50 23.74
CA SER A 102 -1.45 1.34 24.92
C SER A 102 -2.75 2.11 25.17
N SER A 103 -3.20 2.08 26.43
CA SER A 103 -4.35 2.85 26.92
C SER A 103 -3.97 4.21 27.53
N LEU A 104 -2.70 4.60 27.47
CA LEU A 104 -2.22 5.84 28.11
C LEU A 104 -2.80 7.09 27.46
N SER A 105 -3.29 8.01 28.30
CA SER A 105 -3.64 9.36 27.84
C SER A 105 -2.40 10.19 27.53
N ARG A 106 -2.59 11.27 26.78
CA ARG A 106 -1.53 12.26 26.54
C ARG A 106 -0.93 12.80 27.85
N GLU A 107 -1.76 13.17 28.83
CA GLU A 107 -1.23 13.69 30.11
C GLU A 107 -0.43 12.62 30.87
N SER A 108 -0.84 11.36 30.78
CA SER A 108 -0.13 10.25 31.41
C SER A 108 1.21 10.00 30.72
N PHE A 109 1.23 10.00 29.40
CA PHE A 109 2.46 9.90 28.61
C PHE A 109 3.45 11.01 28.97
N GLU A 110 3.01 12.27 29.01
CA GLU A 110 3.85 13.41 29.40
C GLU A 110 4.44 13.23 30.81
N LYS A 111 3.66 12.70 31.76
CA LYS A 111 4.15 12.36 33.12
C LYS A 111 5.21 11.25 33.10
N PHE A 112 5.01 10.18 32.32
CA PHE A 112 6.00 9.09 32.22
C PHE A 112 7.31 9.57 31.59
N VAL A 113 7.24 10.35 30.51
CA VAL A 113 8.42 10.95 29.88
C VAL A 113 9.15 11.85 30.89
N GLY A 114 8.43 12.67 31.66
CA GLY A 114 9.03 13.50 32.70
C GLY A 114 9.65 12.71 33.85
N ALA A 115 9.00 11.64 34.31
CA ALA A 115 9.48 10.78 35.39
C ALA A 115 10.73 9.97 35.00
N LEU A 116 10.88 9.64 33.72
CA LEU A 116 11.99 8.86 33.19
C LEU A 116 13.01 9.72 32.43
N ARG A 117 13.01 11.05 32.60
CA ARG A 117 13.90 11.96 31.86
C ARG A 117 15.39 11.61 31.95
N ASP A 118 15.80 10.96 33.04
CA ASP A 118 17.19 10.57 33.30
C ASP A 118 17.52 9.16 32.75
N MET A 119 16.54 8.48 32.14
CA MET A 119 16.73 7.20 31.45
C MET A 119 17.63 7.43 30.22
N PRO A 120 18.73 6.65 30.08
CA PRO A 120 19.58 6.73 28.91
C PRO A 120 18.78 6.51 27.61
N PHE A 121 19.06 7.35 26.60
CA PHE A 121 18.48 7.25 25.27
C PHE A 121 16.95 7.41 25.18
N LEU A 122 16.25 7.88 26.22
CA LEU A 122 14.79 8.00 26.21
C LEU A 122 14.28 8.74 24.95
N ASN A 123 14.82 9.93 24.68
CA ASN A 123 14.39 10.76 23.55
C ASN A 123 14.74 10.14 22.18
N GLU A 124 15.89 9.45 22.10
CA GLU A 124 16.31 8.71 20.90
C GLU A 124 15.40 7.52 20.61
N LEU A 125 15.00 6.78 21.65
CA LEU A 125 14.08 5.66 21.54
C LEU A 125 12.70 6.12 21.10
N LEU A 126 12.15 7.17 21.72
CA LEU A 126 10.86 7.75 21.30
C LEU A 126 10.91 8.16 19.81
N TYR A 127 11.97 8.87 19.41
CA TYR A 127 12.16 9.28 18.02
C TYR A 127 12.36 8.09 17.05
N LEU A 128 13.03 7.02 17.47
CA LEU A 128 13.14 5.78 16.67
C LEU A 128 11.74 5.25 16.34
N TYR A 129 10.84 5.17 17.32
CA TYR A 129 9.51 4.63 17.09
C TYR A 129 8.62 5.56 16.25
N ASP A 130 8.82 6.87 16.32
CA ASP A 130 8.23 7.82 15.37
C ASP A 130 8.71 7.54 13.93
N CYS A 131 10.01 7.33 13.73
CA CYS A 131 10.56 6.98 12.40
C CYS A 131 10.03 5.64 11.91
N ARG A 132 9.97 4.63 12.78
CA ARG A 132 9.39 3.32 12.46
C ARG A 132 7.91 3.43 12.10
N LYS A 133 7.16 4.34 12.72
CA LYS A 133 5.75 4.58 12.35
C LYS A 133 5.60 5.04 10.90
N LEU A 134 6.55 5.81 10.36
CA LEU A 134 6.56 6.18 8.93
C LEU A 134 6.67 4.92 8.05
N VAL A 135 7.60 4.03 8.38
CA VAL A 135 7.83 2.76 7.66
C VAL A 135 6.61 1.85 7.76
N SER A 136 6.05 1.67 8.96
CA SER A 136 4.82 0.89 9.15
C SER A 136 3.63 1.48 8.38
N GLY A 137 3.55 2.80 8.24
CA GLY A 137 2.55 3.45 7.40
C GLY A 137 2.63 3.05 5.93
N ILE A 138 3.84 2.91 5.39
CA ILE A 138 4.08 2.40 4.03
C ILE A 138 3.69 0.93 3.93
N GLN A 139 4.13 0.10 4.89
CA GLN A 139 3.88 -1.34 4.88
C GLN A 139 2.37 -1.65 4.94
N GLU A 140 1.67 -1.11 5.93
CA GLU A 140 0.23 -1.38 6.11
C GLU A 140 -0.60 -0.81 4.96
N CYS A 141 -0.25 0.38 4.44
CA CYS A 141 -0.97 0.95 3.31
C CYS A 141 -0.73 0.16 2.01
N THR A 142 0.45 -0.44 1.81
CA THR A 142 0.72 -1.32 0.65
C THR A 142 -0.07 -2.62 0.72
N LYS A 143 -0.19 -3.22 1.92
CA LYS A 143 -1.07 -4.38 2.16
C LYS A 143 -2.53 -4.05 1.86
N GLU A 144 -3.00 -2.91 2.35
CA GLU A 144 -4.38 -2.45 2.16
C GLU A 144 -4.69 -2.25 0.67
N VAL A 145 -3.81 -1.57 -0.09
CA VAL A 145 -3.97 -1.42 -1.56
C VAL A 145 -4.07 -2.78 -2.23
N THR A 146 -3.17 -3.71 -1.90
CA THR A 146 -3.15 -5.05 -2.52
C THR A 146 -4.44 -5.81 -2.24
N PHE A 147 -4.94 -5.75 -1.00
CA PHE A 147 -6.21 -6.35 -0.62
C PHE A 147 -7.40 -5.72 -1.35
N LEU A 148 -7.46 -4.38 -1.40
CA LEU A 148 -8.56 -3.65 -2.04
C LEU A 148 -8.63 -3.90 -3.55
N VAL A 149 -7.49 -4.04 -4.23
CA VAL A 149 -7.44 -4.43 -5.64
C VAL A 149 -8.05 -5.82 -5.83
N GLY A 150 -7.71 -6.77 -4.97
CA GLY A 150 -8.34 -8.09 -4.95
C GLY A 150 -9.86 -8.02 -4.77
N GLU A 151 -10.33 -7.22 -3.81
CA GLU A 151 -11.76 -7.04 -3.53
C GLU A 151 -12.51 -6.32 -4.66
N PHE A 152 -11.86 -5.39 -5.36
CA PHE A 152 -12.40 -4.79 -6.58
C PHE A 152 -12.69 -5.87 -7.62
N TYR A 153 -11.71 -6.75 -7.90
CA TYR A 153 -11.92 -7.83 -8.87
C TYR A 153 -12.90 -8.89 -8.38
N ARG A 154 -12.93 -9.21 -7.08
CA ARG A 154 -13.95 -10.08 -6.49
C ARG A 154 -15.34 -9.55 -6.78
N THR A 155 -15.58 -8.29 -6.42
CA THR A 155 -16.87 -7.63 -6.60
C THR A 155 -17.25 -7.59 -8.08
N LEU A 156 -16.33 -7.18 -8.97
CA LEU A 156 -16.58 -7.12 -10.41
C LEU A 156 -16.94 -8.50 -10.99
N ASN A 157 -16.21 -9.55 -10.63
CA ASN A 157 -16.38 -10.88 -11.23
C ASN A 157 -17.55 -11.64 -10.63
N LEU A 158 -17.65 -11.68 -9.29
CA LEU A 158 -18.50 -12.63 -8.58
C LEU A 158 -19.85 -12.06 -8.16
N ASP A 159 -19.95 -10.75 -7.95
CA ASP A 159 -21.20 -10.18 -7.49
C ASP A 159 -22.16 -9.96 -8.68
N ASP A 160 -23.44 -10.23 -8.41
CA ASP A 160 -24.51 -9.93 -9.34
C ASP A 160 -24.73 -8.44 -9.37
N LEU A 161 -24.35 -7.82 -10.48
CA LEU A 161 -24.65 -6.42 -10.70
C LEU A 161 -26.17 -6.25 -10.85
N PHE A 162 -26.83 -7.10 -11.67
CA PHE A 162 -28.25 -7.02 -12.05
C PHE A 162 -29.16 -7.85 -11.15
N LEU A 163 -30.10 -7.19 -10.47
CA LEU A 163 -31.12 -7.82 -9.64
C LEU A 163 -32.52 -7.29 -9.95
N PRO A 164 -33.56 -8.15 -10.09
CA PRO A 164 -33.47 -9.61 -10.17
C PRO A 164 -32.83 -10.09 -11.48
N SER A 165 -32.32 -11.33 -11.51
CA SER A 165 -31.78 -11.94 -12.72
C SER A 165 -32.88 -12.14 -13.77
N VAL A 166 -32.98 -11.21 -14.71
CA VAL A 166 -33.87 -11.28 -15.87
C VAL A 166 -33.09 -11.72 -17.10
N GLN A 167 -33.76 -12.31 -18.09
CA GLN A 167 -33.12 -12.60 -19.36
C GLN A 167 -32.76 -11.29 -20.04
N GLU A 168 -31.46 -11.03 -20.17
CA GLU A 168 -30.95 -9.78 -20.73
C GLU A 168 -30.82 -9.90 -22.26
N PRO A 169 -31.31 -8.92 -23.04
CA PRO A 169 -31.08 -8.89 -24.47
C PRO A 169 -29.61 -8.58 -24.77
N ASP A 170 -29.11 -9.17 -25.86
CA ASP A 170 -27.73 -8.97 -26.33
C ASP A 170 -27.34 -7.49 -26.49
N GLY A 171 -26.06 -7.21 -26.25
CA GLY A 171 -25.45 -5.89 -26.33
C GLY A 171 -24.88 -5.37 -25.01
N VAL A 172 -24.59 -4.07 -24.98
CA VAL A 172 -24.04 -3.39 -23.80
C VAL A 172 -25.17 -2.84 -22.93
N ARG A 173 -25.08 -3.08 -21.63
CA ARG A 173 -25.95 -2.54 -20.59
C ARG A 173 -25.10 -1.85 -19.54
N TRP A 174 -25.69 -0.89 -18.86
CA TRP A 174 -25.08 -0.25 -17.69
C TRP A 174 -26.06 -0.26 -16.53
N MET A 175 -25.53 -0.09 -15.33
CA MET A 175 -26.37 0.02 -14.16
C MET A 175 -25.72 0.71 -12.97
N THR A 176 -26.59 1.13 -12.06
CA THR A 176 -26.26 1.61 -10.72
C THR A 176 -26.94 0.70 -9.71
N SER A 177 -26.22 0.24 -8.69
CA SER A 177 -26.77 -0.59 -7.60
C SER A 177 -25.90 -0.44 -6.36
N PRO A 178 -26.33 -0.90 -5.16
CA PRO A 178 -25.48 -0.92 -3.98
C PRO A 178 -24.14 -1.66 -4.21
N VAL A 179 -24.14 -2.70 -5.03
CA VAL A 179 -22.92 -3.43 -5.43
C VAL A 179 -22.01 -2.53 -6.26
N VAL A 180 -22.55 -1.80 -7.25
CA VAL A 180 -21.77 -0.83 -8.06
C VAL A 180 -21.25 0.33 -7.20
N THR A 181 -22.03 0.79 -6.22
CA THR A 181 -21.59 1.79 -5.25
C THR A 181 -20.41 1.27 -4.44
N SER A 182 -20.47 0.03 -3.94
CA SER A 182 -19.36 -0.60 -3.23
C SER A 182 -18.13 -0.77 -4.14
N LEU A 183 -18.32 -1.22 -5.38
CA LEU A 183 -17.24 -1.38 -6.37
C LEU A 183 -16.52 -0.05 -6.63
N THR A 184 -17.28 1.04 -6.82
CA THR A 184 -16.75 2.38 -7.06
C THR A 184 -16.06 2.93 -5.82
N ALA A 185 -16.64 2.73 -4.63
CA ALA A 185 -16.02 3.14 -3.37
C ALA A 185 -14.68 2.44 -3.15
N THR A 186 -14.60 1.13 -3.41
CA THR A 186 -13.34 0.37 -3.37
C THR A 186 -12.31 0.96 -4.33
N LEU A 187 -12.70 1.25 -5.58
CA LEU A 187 -11.81 1.88 -6.56
C LEU A 187 -11.30 3.25 -6.10
N ASN A 188 -12.19 4.09 -5.56
CA ASN A 188 -11.83 5.39 -5.01
C ASN A 188 -10.81 5.27 -3.88
N VAL A 189 -11.03 4.33 -2.95
CA VAL A 189 -10.10 4.10 -1.83
C VAL A 189 -8.75 3.60 -2.33
N ILE A 190 -8.68 2.74 -3.35
CA ILE A 190 -7.40 2.32 -3.95
C ILE A 190 -6.57 3.53 -4.38
N TYR A 191 -7.15 4.47 -5.13
CA TYR A 191 -6.43 5.68 -5.57
C TYR A 191 -6.04 6.61 -4.41
N ILE A 192 -6.90 6.76 -3.41
CA ILE A 192 -6.58 7.54 -2.19
C ILE A 192 -5.39 6.92 -1.45
N ARG A 193 -5.35 5.59 -1.32
CA ARG A 193 -4.27 4.87 -0.65
C ARG A 193 -2.97 4.88 -1.45
N LEU A 194 -3.03 4.73 -2.77
CA LEU A 194 -1.87 4.91 -3.65
C LEU A 194 -1.25 6.31 -3.50
N HIS A 195 -2.07 7.36 -3.43
CA HIS A 195 -1.56 8.71 -3.14
C HIS A 195 -1.02 8.83 -1.70
N SER A 196 -1.64 8.17 -0.71
CA SER A 196 -1.13 8.16 0.66
C SER A 196 0.26 7.52 0.74
N LEU A 197 0.53 6.48 -0.05
CA LEU A 197 1.87 5.88 -0.18
C LEU A 197 2.89 6.87 -0.74
N LEU A 198 2.50 7.75 -1.67
CA LEU A 198 3.36 8.84 -2.13
C LEU A 198 3.71 9.81 -1.00
N ASP A 199 2.72 10.18 -0.18
CA ASP A 199 2.94 11.06 0.98
C ASP A 199 3.86 10.41 2.01
N TYR A 200 3.59 9.15 2.41
CA TYR A 200 4.43 8.43 3.37
C TYR A 200 5.87 8.23 2.87
N THR A 201 6.04 7.88 1.60
CA THR A 201 7.38 7.69 1.02
C THR A 201 8.16 9.00 0.97
N THR A 202 7.51 10.12 0.65
CA THR A 202 8.15 11.44 0.67
C THR A 202 8.57 11.84 2.08
N LYS A 203 7.72 11.58 3.08
CA LYS A 203 8.06 11.81 4.49
C LYS A 203 9.27 10.98 4.92
N LEU A 204 9.26 9.69 4.60
CA LEU A 204 10.37 8.79 4.91
C LEU A 204 11.69 9.30 4.32
N VAL A 205 11.71 9.60 3.02
CA VAL A 205 12.93 10.09 2.35
C VAL A 205 13.41 11.40 2.96
N HIS A 206 12.50 12.34 3.22
CA HIS A 206 12.85 13.61 3.85
C HIS A 206 13.41 13.41 5.28
N GLU A 207 12.81 12.52 6.07
CA GLU A 207 13.28 12.23 7.43
C GLU A 207 14.67 11.61 7.43
N ILE A 208 14.97 10.70 6.49
CA ILE A 208 16.30 10.09 6.34
C ILE A 208 17.36 11.16 6.05
N GLU A 209 17.06 12.11 5.17
CA GLU A 209 18.00 13.18 4.81
C GLU A 209 18.22 14.20 5.94
N HIS A 210 17.29 14.29 6.88
CA HIS A 210 17.30 15.25 7.99
C HIS A 210 17.19 14.57 9.35
N LEU A 211 17.79 13.38 9.46
CA LEU A 211 17.73 12.55 10.66
C LEU A 211 18.22 13.33 11.89
N ARG A 212 17.44 13.32 12.97
CA ARG A 212 17.77 14.10 14.17
C ARG A 212 19.04 13.59 14.84
N ALA A 213 19.87 14.53 15.29
CA ALA A 213 21.13 14.26 15.99
C ALA A 213 21.17 14.83 17.42
N ASP A 214 20.35 15.84 17.73
CA ASP A 214 20.22 16.39 19.08
C ASP A 214 19.00 15.76 19.79
N PHE A 215 19.29 15.10 20.90
CA PHE A 215 18.32 14.40 21.74
C PHE A 215 18.33 14.90 23.20
N THR A 216 18.81 16.12 23.43
CA THR A 216 18.65 16.82 24.71
C THR A 216 17.19 16.95 25.14
N SER A 217 16.27 16.95 24.16
CA SER A 217 14.82 16.83 24.34
C SER A 217 14.23 15.90 23.29
N TYR A 218 13.00 15.43 23.48
CA TYR A 218 12.27 14.61 22.51
C TYR A 218 11.96 15.42 21.24
N PRO A 219 12.60 15.13 20.08
CA PRO A 219 12.47 15.99 18.91
C PRO A 219 11.26 15.61 18.05
N LYS A 220 10.69 16.62 17.38
CA LYS A 220 9.68 16.39 16.33
C LYS A 220 10.33 15.87 15.04
N LEU A 221 9.66 14.92 14.37
CA LEU A 221 9.96 14.53 12.99
C LEU A 221 10.12 15.76 12.09
N SER A 222 11.23 15.79 11.32
CA SER A 222 11.49 16.83 10.32
C SER A 222 10.44 16.78 9.19
N SER A 223 9.94 15.59 8.90
CA SER A 223 8.95 15.30 7.86
C SER A 223 7.48 15.56 8.24
N SER A 224 7.19 16.04 9.46
CA SER A 224 5.82 16.11 10.00
C SER A 224 4.81 16.87 9.13
N SER A 225 5.25 17.89 8.37
CA SER A 225 4.42 18.69 7.46
C SER A 225 4.67 18.41 5.97
N ILE A 226 5.49 17.41 5.64
CA ILE A 226 5.87 17.10 4.26
C ILE A 226 4.78 16.26 3.59
N GLN A 227 4.40 16.61 2.36
CA GLN A 227 3.51 15.85 1.49
C GLN A 227 4.20 15.52 0.16
N PHE A 228 3.59 14.71 -0.70
CA PHE A 228 4.17 14.38 -2.01
C PHE A 228 4.38 15.61 -2.91
N GLY A 229 3.55 16.63 -2.76
CA GLY A 229 3.75 17.93 -3.42
C GLY A 229 5.08 18.61 -3.03
N ASP A 230 5.62 18.30 -1.85
CA ASP A 230 6.91 18.77 -1.36
C ASP A 230 8.10 17.91 -1.83
N ARG A 231 7.93 16.93 -2.73
CA ARG A 231 9.02 16.03 -3.17
C ARG A 231 10.30 16.75 -3.63
N ARG A 232 10.19 17.99 -4.13
CA ARG A 232 11.33 18.85 -4.50
C ARG A 232 12.19 19.29 -3.30
N ARG A 233 11.68 19.17 -2.08
CA ARG A 233 12.39 19.41 -0.81
C ARG A 233 13.11 18.16 -0.30
N THR A 234 13.00 17.05 -1.04
CA THR A 234 13.93 15.92 -0.90
C THR A 234 15.13 16.17 -1.82
N GLY A 235 16.31 15.67 -1.45
CA GLY A 235 17.51 15.72 -2.29
C GLY A 235 17.43 14.82 -3.53
N TRP A 236 16.29 14.15 -3.77
CA TRP A 236 16.16 13.15 -4.83
C TRP A 236 15.56 13.71 -6.12
N GLY A 237 14.91 14.88 -6.07
CA GLY A 237 14.35 15.53 -7.25
C GLY A 237 13.44 14.59 -8.05
N GLU A 238 13.71 14.45 -9.34
CA GLU A 238 12.99 13.57 -10.28
C GLU A 238 13.78 12.29 -10.58
N ALA A 239 14.25 11.62 -9.54
CA ALA A 239 15.06 10.41 -9.65
C ALA A 239 14.38 9.32 -10.50
N SER A 240 15.01 8.94 -11.62
CA SER A 240 14.47 7.92 -12.53
C SER A 240 14.26 6.57 -11.85
N GLY A 241 13.20 5.86 -12.24
CA GLY A 241 12.80 4.57 -11.67
C GLY A 241 12.12 4.66 -10.29
N THR A 242 12.06 5.83 -9.66
CA THR A 242 11.43 6.03 -8.34
C THR A 242 9.99 6.53 -8.46
N LEU A 243 9.31 6.65 -7.32
CA LEU A 243 8.02 7.34 -7.20
C LEU A 243 8.12 8.85 -7.42
N PHE A 244 9.33 9.43 -7.43
CA PHE A 244 9.53 10.86 -7.72
C PHE A 244 9.76 11.15 -9.20
N GLU A 245 9.96 10.12 -10.02
CA GLU A 245 10.03 10.28 -11.47
C GLU A 245 8.67 10.71 -12.03
N PRO A 246 8.58 11.83 -12.77
CA PRO A 246 7.34 12.29 -13.36
C PRO A 246 6.85 11.32 -14.45
N GLY A 247 5.53 11.18 -14.56
CA GLY A 247 4.87 10.35 -15.56
C GLY A 247 3.90 9.35 -14.94
N GLU A 248 3.61 8.28 -15.69
CA GLU A 248 2.77 7.18 -15.20
C GLU A 248 3.55 6.28 -14.23
N PRO A 249 2.90 5.71 -13.19
CA PRO A 249 1.47 5.86 -12.86
C PRO A 249 1.14 7.08 -11.99
N ILE A 250 2.14 7.88 -11.60
CA ILE A 250 2.01 8.96 -10.62
C ILE A 250 0.99 10.01 -11.07
N THR A 251 1.05 10.40 -12.34
CA THR A 251 0.18 11.42 -12.92
C THR A 251 -1.29 11.00 -12.86
N GLU A 252 -1.59 9.74 -13.19
CA GLU A 252 -2.95 9.22 -13.07
C GLU A 252 -3.41 9.17 -11.61
N ILE A 253 -2.56 8.70 -10.69
CA ILE A 253 -2.90 8.62 -9.27
C ILE A 253 -3.24 10.00 -8.71
N GLU A 254 -2.42 11.02 -8.97
CA GLU A 254 -2.70 12.40 -8.56
C GLU A 254 -3.99 12.93 -9.20
N LEU A 255 -4.19 12.70 -10.51
CA LEU A 255 -5.38 13.14 -11.23
C LEU A 255 -6.66 12.55 -10.64
N VAL A 256 -6.70 11.23 -10.50
CA VAL A 256 -7.88 10.49 -10.05
C VAL A 256 -8.16 10.78 -8.58
N ARG A 257 -7.14 10.77 -7.72
CA ARG A 257 -7.31 11.12 -6.30
C ARG A 257 -7.85 12.54 -6.15
N ASN A 258 -7.35 13.52 -6.92
CA ASN A 258 -7.86 14.89 -6.85
C ASN A 258 -9.31 14.99 -7.32
N LEU A 259 -9.68 14.29 -8.40
CA LEU A 259 -11.07 14.18 -8.85
C LEU A 259 -11.97 13.64 -7.73
N VAL A 260 -11.60 12.51 -7.12
CA VAL A 260 -12.39 11.88 -6.04
C VAL A 260 -12.50 12.76 -4.80
N ILE A 261 -11.42 13.46 -4.40
CA ILE A 261 -11.42 14.29 -3.20
C ILE A 261 -12.18 15.61 -3.40
N HIS A 262 -12.10 16.23 -4.58
CA HIS A 262 -12.71 17.53 -4.84
C HIS A 262 -14.13 17.44 -5.40
N ASP A 263 -14.35 16.49 -6.32
CA ASP A 263 -15.62 16.34 -7.03
C ASP A 263 -16.43 15.14 -6.48
N GLY A 264 -15.88 14.39 -5.52
CA GLY A 264 -16.55 13.32 -4.77
C GLY A 264 -16.61 11.97 -5.47
N LEU A 265 -16.73 11.95 -6.80
CA LEU A 265 -16.95 10.74 -7.60
C LEU A 265 -16.16 10.77 -8.92
N LEU A 266 -15.82 9.59 -9.44
CA LEU A 266 -15.21 9.40 -10.76
C LEU A 266 -16.16 9.71 -11.93
N ASP A 267 -17.46 9.55 -11.67
CA ASP A 267 -18.58 9.73 -12.60
C ASP A 267 -19.70 10.40 -11.82
N ASP A 268 -20.51 11.26 -12.45
CA ASP A 268 -21.64 11.91 -11.78
C ASP A 268 -22.73 10.93 -11.34
N MET A 269 -22.78 9.77 -12.00
CA MET A 269 -23.61 8.63 -11.65
C MET A 269 -22.78 7.34 -11.80
N PRO A 270 -22.13 6.86 -10.71
CA PRO A 270 -21.29 5.66 -10.72
C PRO A 270 -22.01 4.47 -11.33
N LYS A 271 -21.47 3.96 -12.43
CA LYS A 271 -22.08 2.85 -13.18
C LYS A 271 -21.06 1.80 -13.59
N ALA A 272 -21.51 0.56 -13.61
CA ALA A 272 -20.78 -0.56 -14.19
C ALA A 272 -21.52 -1.03 -15.45
N TYR A 273 -20.76 -1.51 -16.41
CA TYR A 273 -21.24 -1.99 -17.69
C TYR A 273 -21.13 -3.50 -17.77
N LYS A 274 -22.02 -4.12 -18.55
CA LYS A 274 -22.04 -5.55 -18.84
C LYS A 274 -22.30 -5.76 -20.33
N VAL A 275 -21.52 -6.63 -20.95
CA VAL A 275 -21.72 -7.09 -22.33
C VAL A 275 -22.39 -8.45 -22.28
N VAL A 276 -23.55 -8.57 -22.92
CA VAL A 276 -24.32 -9.81 -23.00
C VAL A 276 -24.36 -10.30 -24.44
N GLN A 277 -24.12 -11.60 -24.64
CA GLN A 277 -24.34 -12.28 -25.92
C GLN A 277 -24.90 -13.67 -25.68
N HIS A 278 -25.97 -14.03 -26.40
CA HIS A 278 -26.69 -15.30 -26.23
C HIS A 278 -27.04 -15.62 -24.76
N GLY A 279 -27.41 -14.59 -23.99
CA GLY A 279 -27.77 -14.70 -22.58
C GLY A 279 -26.59 -14.93 -21.61
N GLN A 280 -25.33 -14.84 -22.09
CA GLN A 280 -24.13 -14.96 -21.26
C GLN A 280 -23.42 -13.61 -21.11
N ALA A 281 -22.88 -13.35 -19.92
CA ALA A 281 -22.02 -12.20 -19.67
C ALA A 281 -20.63 -12.48 -20.26
N LEU A 282 -20.23 -11.69 -21.26
CA LEU A 282 -18.89 -11.79 -21.85
C LEU A 282 -17.88 -10.88 -21.17
N GLU A 283 -18.34 -9.77 -20.61
CA GLU A 283 -17.49 -8.79 -19.97
C GLU A 283 -18.30 -7.96 -18.97
N LYS A 284 -17.67 -7.55 -17.87
CA LYS A 284 -18.12 -6.46 -17.00
C LYS A 284 -16.98 -5.45 -16.85
N PHE A 285 -17.29 -4.16 -16.88
CA PHE A 285 -16.27 -3.12 -16.82
C PHE A 285 -16.77 -1.81 -16.20
N VAL A 286 -15.83 -0.97 -15.82
CA VAL A 286 -16.08 0.41 -15.38
C VAL A 286 -15.30 1.34 -16.32
N LEU A 287 -15.94 2.41 -16.77
CA LEU A 287 -15.30 3.37 -17.68
C LEU A 287 -14.53 4.44 -16.89
N MET A 288 -13.41 4.87 -17.47
CA MET A 288 -12.66 6.04 -17.03
C MET A 288 -12.88 7.19 -18.01
N PRO A 289 -13.01 8.44 -17.54
CA PRO A 289 -13.10 9.59 -18.43
C PRO A 289 -11.83 9.78 -19.27
N ASP A 290 -12.01 10.28 -20.48
CA ASP A 290 -10.97 10.56 -21.45
C ASP A 290 -9.95 11.54 -20.87
N ARG A 291 -8.68 11.29 -21.19
CA ARG A 291 -7.54 12.07 -20.70
C ARG A 291 -6.51 12.30 -21.79
N THR A 292 -5.92 13.49 -21.81
CA THR A 292 -4.84 13.86 -22.73
C THR A 292 -3.76 14.61 -21.97
N GLY A 293 -2.49 14.18 -22.11
CA GLY A 293 -1.36 14.84 -21.45
C GLY A 293 -1.47 14.90 -19.92
N GLY A 294 -2.00 13.85 -19.28
CA GLY A 294 -2.11 13.78 -17.82
C GLY A 294 -3.27 14.59 -17.21
N ARG A 295 -4.20 15.07 -18.03
CA ARG A 295 -5.38 15.83 -17.58
C ARG A 295 -6.64 15.24 -18.18
N LEU A 296 -7.77 15.37 -17.47
CA LEU A 296 -9.08 15.07 -18.03
C LEU A 296 -9.36 15.98 -19.23
N ASP A 297 -9.87 15.40 -20.31
CA ASP A 297 -10.34 16.17 -21.46
C ASP A 297 -11.46 17.11 -21.00
N ARG A 298 -11.43 18.37 -21.44
CA ARG A 298 -12.31 19.42 -20.91
C ARG A 298 -12.87 20.29 -22.01
N TYR A 299 -14.17 20.59 -21.91
CA TYR A 299 -14.80 21.69 -22.62
C TYR A 299 -15.63 22.53 -21.64
N LYS A 300 -15.12 23.73 -21.32
CA LYS A 300 -15.67 24.60 -20.25
C LYS A 300 -15.77 23.83 -18.93
N ASN A 301 -16.98 23.54 -18.46
CA ASN A 301 -17.25 22.84 -17.20
C ASN A 301 -17.47 21.33 -17.37
N ARG A 302 -17.42 20.81 -18.60
CA ARG A 302 -17.61 19.38 -18.89
C ARG A 302 -16.27 18.67 -18.93
N THR A 303 -16.11 17.61 -18.14
CA THR A 303 -14.88 16.82 -18.00
C THR A 303 -15.10 15.30 -18.13
N LEU A 304 -16.35 14.85 -18.13
CA LEU A 304 -16.72 13.43 -18.21
C LEU A 304 -16.99 13.02 -19.67
N PHE A 305 -15.93 12.94 -20.47
CA PHE A 305 -15.97 12.39 -21.84
C PHE A 305 -15.52 10.92 -21.81
N TYR A 306 -16.08 10.05 -22.66
CA TYR A 306 -15.79 8.61 -22.66
C TYR A 306 -15.64 8.05 -24.08
N SER A 307 -15.22 8.89 -25.03
CA SER A 307 -15.12 8.56 -26.45
C SER A 307 -14.16 7.41 -26.75
N ARG A 308 -13.20 7.13 -25.85
CA ARG A 308 -12.20 6.07 -26.01
C ARG A 308 -12.61 4.73 -25.40
N GLU A 309 -13.75 4.67 -24.70
CA GLU A 309 -14.21 3.49 -23.96
C GLU A 309 -13.11 2.89 -23.06
N ASP A 310 -12.34 3.76 -22.39
CA ASP A 310 -11.22 3.34 -21.55
C ASP A 310 -11.73 2.61 -20.30
N LYS A 311 -11.34 1.35 -20.12
CA LYS A 311 -11.85 0.46 -19.05
C LYS A 311 -10.84 0.38 -17.90
N ILE A 312 -11.18 0.93 -16.75
CA ILE A 312 -10.25 1.00 -15.61
C ILE A 312 -9.85 -0.39 -15.10
N ASN A 313 -10.78 -1.35 -15.11
CA ASN A 313 -10.52 -2.74 -14.72
C ASN A 313 -9.49 -3.45 -15.60
N LEU A 314 -9.21 -2.97 -16.82
CA LEU A 314 -8.14 -3.52 -17.66
C LEU A 314 -6.78 -2.86 -17.39
N ARG A 315 -6.77 -1.61 -16.89
CA ARG A 315 -5.56 -0.83 -16.65
C ARG A 315 -5.03 -0.93 -15.23
N LEU A 316 -5.92 -1.06 -14.26
CA LEU A 316 -5.61 -1.08 -12.84
C LEU A 316 -4.48 -2.07 -12.47
N PRO A 317 -4.39 -3.30 -13.03
CA PRO A 317 -3.32 -4.23 -12.69
C PRO A 317 -1.95 -3.68 -13.06
N ASN A 318 -1.82 -3.13 -14.29
CA ASN A 318 -0.57 -2.56 -14.78
C ASN A 318 -0.20 -1.29 -14.02
N LEU A 319 -1.20 -0.46 -13.67
CA LEU A 319 -0.98 0.74 -12.85
C LEU A 319 -0.39 0.38 -11.48
N VAL A 320 -0.98 -0.61 -10.80
CA VAL A 320 -0.54 -1.05 -9.47
C VAL A 320 0.84 -1.72 -9.56
N ALA A 321 1.08 -2.59 -10.54
CA ALA A 321 2.38 -3.23 -10.73
C ALA A 321 3.49 -2.20 -11.01
N ALA A 322 3.23 -1.23 -11.90
CA ALA A 322 4.18 -0.15 -12.19
C ALA A 322 4.44 0.74 -10.96
N PHE A 323 3.41 1.00 -10.16
CA PHE A 323 3.55 1.76 -8.92
C PHE A 323 4.42 1.01 -7.91
N GLN A 324 4.12 -0.28 -7.67
CA GLN A 324 4.88 -1.12 -6.75
C GLN A 324 6.34 -1.27 -7.18
N ALA A 325 6.62 -1.40 -8.48
CA ALA A 325 7.98 -1.44 -9.00
C ALA A 325 8.76 -0.15 -8.67
N LYS A 326 8.15 1.02 -8.90
CA LYS A 326 8.73 2.31 -8.53
C LYS A 326 8.88 2.47 -7.01
N GLN A 327 7.90 2.00 -6.25
CA GLN A 327 7.92 2.03 -4.79
C GLN A 327 9.09 1.22 -4.25
N LEU A 328 9.28 -0.02 -4.73
CA LEU A 328 10.38 -0.88 -4.33
C LEU A 328 11.74 -0.23 -4.58
N VAL A 329 11.97 0.31 -5.79
CA VAL A 329 13.21 1.04 -6.14
C VAL A 329 13.42 2.24 -5.22
N THR A 330 12.34 2.96 -4.88
CA THR A 330 12.40 4.11 -3.97
C THR A 330 12.83 3.68 -2.56
N LEU A 331 12.27 2.59 -2.03
CA LEU A 331 12.61 2.07 -0.71
C LEU A 331 14.03 1.51 -0.64
N GLN A 332 14.48 0.80 -1.68
CA GLN A 332 15.86 0.32 -1.79
C GLN A 332 16.87 1.47 -1.74
N ARG A 333 16.58 2.56 -2.47
CA ARG A 333 17.40 3.77 -2.42
C ARG A 333 17.33 4.46 -1.06
N ALA A 334 16.17 4.43 -0.40
CA ALA A 334 15.98 5.04 0.92
C ALA A 334 16.80 4.31 1.96
N LEU A 335 16.77 2.98 1.91
CA LEU A 335 17.56 2.12 2.76
C LEU A 335 19.06 2.37 2.57
N ALA A 336 19.53 2.38 1.32
CA ALA A 336 20.93 2.68 1.01
C ALA A 336 21.35 4.04 1.60
N ARG A 337 20.53 5.08 1.41
CA ARG A 337 20.82 6.41 1.96
C ARG A 337 20.81 6.44 3.49
N LEU A 338 19.89 5.73 4.14
CA LEU A 338 19.83 5.65 5.60
C LEU A 338 21.07 4.95 6.18
N VAL A 339 21.56 3.90 5.52
CA VAL A 339 22.82 3.25 5.90
C VAL A 339 24.00 4.21 5.76
N GLU A 340 24.08 4.99 4.67
CA GLU A 340 25.11 6.02 4.51
C GLU A 340 25.06 7.07 5.62
N VAL A 341 23.87 7.62 5.92
CA VAL A 341 23.67 8.60 7.00
C VAL A 341 24.09 8.01 8.35
N GLY A 342 23.75 6.76 8.62
CA GLY A 342 24.17 6.05 9.83
C GLY A 342 25.69 5.91 9.94
N ASN A 343 26.37 5.58 8.83
CA ASN A 343 27.83 5.46 8.77
C ASN A 343 28.53 6.81 8.93
N GLU A 344 28.02 7.87 8.31
CA GLU A 344 28.53 9.24 8.44
C GLU A 344 28.44 9.72 9.89
N ARG A 345 27.33 9.43 10.57
CA ARG A 345 27.08 9.81 11.97
C ARG A 345 28.02 9.15 12.97
N HIS A 346 28.41 7.90 12.72
CA HIS A 346 29.24 7.11 13.64
C HIS A 346 30.71 7.00 13.20
N LYS A 347 31.11 7.75 12.17
CA LYS A 347 32.51 7.79 11.74
C LYS A 347 33.36 8.41 12.86
N PRO A 348 34.43 7.74 13.34
CA PRO A 348 35.34 8.35 14.29
C PRO A 348 35.93 9.62 13.67
N ALA A 349 35.93 10.72 14.43
CA ALA A 349 36.55 11.96 14.00
C ALA A 349 37.99 11.67 13.54
N ALA A 350 38.36 12.09 12.33
CA ALA A 350 39.72 11.92 11.85
C ALA A 350 40.67 12.62 12.83
N ALA A 351 41.61 11.87 13.40
CA ALA A 351 42.62 12.41 14.29
C ALA A 351 43.32 13.57 13.60
N GLU A 352 43.26 14.77 14.19
CA GLU A 352 44.03 15.91 13.72
C GLU A 352 45.51 15.48 13.64
N PRO A 353 46.21 15.74 12.53
CA PRO A 353 47.63 15.45 12.46
C PRO A 353 48.33 16.22 13.59
N PRO A 354 49.28 15.59 14.29
CA PRO A 354 49.97 16.25 15.40
C PRO A 354 50.55 17.56 14.89
N GLN A 355 50.13 18.66 15.51
CA GLN A 355 50.78 19.95 15.31
C GLN A 355 52.24 19.76 15.76
N GLY A 356 53.12 19.67 14.76
CA GLY A 356 54.55 19.52 14.97
C GLY A 356 55.16 20.73 15.70
N PRO A 357 56.32 20.53 16.32
CA PRO A 357 56.90 21.38 17.36
C PRO A 357 57.23 22.82 16.92
#